data_AF-A0A3D0C7E0-F1
#
_entry.id   AF-A0A3D0C7E0-F1
#
_cell.length_a   1.000
_cell.length_b   1.000
_cell.length_c   1.000
_cell.angle_alpha   90.00
_cell.angle_beta   90.00
_cell.angle_gamma   90.00
#
_symmetry.space_group_name_H-M   'P 1'
#
loop_
_entity.id
_entity.type
_entity.pdbx_description
1 polymer ?
#
loop_
_entity_poly.entity_id
_entity_poly.type
_entity_poly.pdbx_seq_one_letter_code
_entity_poly.pdbx_strand_id
1 'polypeptide(L)'
;QTLLQWGLDQLQMLISIFFIISALIILLRFLKKIGVESLLQKLLSPIFKLLSITKDASNITITGITLGLSYGAGLLISEIKKGHIGKKDVLLSISFLSLAHSLIEDTLLILLLGADVIAILWMRITFAIVIVALLAKYIAIKESIQLTAHTKP
;
A
#
# COMPACT_ATOMS: atom_id res chain seq x y z
N GLN A 1 8.68 -40.06 -9.94
CA GLN A 1 9.23 -38.74 -10.30
C GLN A 1 10.65 -38.68 -9.75
N THR A 2 11.66 -38.39 -10.59
CA THR A 2 13.07 -38.28 -10.18
C THR A 2 13.39 -36.86 -9.69
N LEU A 3 14.36 -36.70 -8.78
CA LEU A 3 14.76 -35.40 -8.23
C LEU A 3 15.16 -34.37 -9.31
N LEU A 4 15.75 -34.84 -10.42
CA LEU A 4 16.09 -34.00 -11.57
C LEU A 4 14.86 -33.45 -12.29
N GLN A 5 13.80 -34.25 -12.42
CA GLN A 5 12.58 -33.86 -13.11
C GLN A 5 11.80 -32.85 -12.26
N TRP A 6 11.75 -33.08 -10.94
CA TRP A 6 11.25 -32.08 -9.99
C TRP A 6 12.03 -30.75 -10.09
N GLY A 7 13.36 -30.79 -10.18
CA GLY A 7 14.18 -29.58 -10.31
C GLY A 7 13.92 -28.81 -11.61
N LEU A 8 13.74 -29.51 -12.74
CA LEU A 8 13.40 -28.90 -14.02
C LEU A 8 12.00 -28.27 -14.00
N ASP A 9 11.02 -28.94 -13.40
CA ASP A 9 9.65 -28.42 -13.26
C ASP A 9 9.64 -27.13 -12.40
N GLN A 10 10.43 -27.10 -11.31
CA GLN A 10 10.58 -25.89 -10.49
C GLN A 10 11.21 -24.74 -11.27
N LEU A 11 12.27 -25.01 -12.05
CA LEU A 11 12.91 -24.00 -12.89
C LEU A 11 11.95 -23.43 -13.94
N GLN A 12 11.17 -24.28 -14.60
CA GLN A 12 10.18 -23.86 -15.58
C GLN A 12 9.09 -22.98 -14.95
N MET A 13 8.62 -23.34 -13.76
CA MET A 13 7.65 -22.53 -13.01
C MET A 13 8.23 -21.16 -12.62
N LEU A 14 9.47 -21.11 -12.13
CA LEU A 14 10.17 -19.87 -11.78
C LEU A 14 10.32 -18.94 -12.98
N ILE A 15 10.74 -19.47 -14.13
CA ILE A 15 10.87 -18.69 -15.38
C ILE A 15 9.50 -18.16 -15.81
N SER A 16 8.45 -18.99 -15.75
CA SER A 16 7.09 -18.60 -16.15
C SER A 16 6.56 -17.46 -15.28
N ILE A 17 6.65 -17.60 -13.95
CA ILE A 17 6.20 -16.56 -13.00
C ILE A 17 7.02 -15.27 -13.18
N PHE A 18 8.34 -15.38 -13.41
CA PHE A 18 9.20 -14.23 -13.64
C PHE A 18 8.73 -13.39 -14.84
N PHE A 19 8.41 -14.03 -15.97
CA PHE A 19 7.90 -13.31 -17.15
C PHE A 19 6.52 -12.70 -16.92
N ILE A 20 5.62 -13.41 -16.23
CA ILE A 20 4.28 -12.91 -15.91
C ILE A 20 4.36 -11.65 -15.03
N ILE A 21 5.10 -11.72 -13.91
CA ILE A 21 5.26 -10.59 -12.99
C ILE A 21 5.99 -9.44 -13.68
N SER A 22 7.03 -9.72 -14.48
CA SER A 22 7.75 -8.68 -15.21
C SER A 22 6.85 -7.93 -16.19
N ALA A 23 6.03 -8.66 -16.97
CA ALA A 23 5.06 -8.04 -17.88
C ALA A 23 4.04 -7.19 -17.11
N LEU A 24 3.55 -7.69 -15.97
CA LEU A 24 2.60 -6.97 -15.11
C LEU A 24 3.20 -5.68 -14.52
N ILE A 25 4.43 -5.72 -14.03
CA ILE A 25 5.12 -4.52 -13.50
C ILE A 25 5.36 -3.50 -14.63
N ILE A 26 5.71 -3.94 -15.83
CA ILE A 26 5.85 -3.05 -16.99
C ILE A 26 4.52 -2.39 -17.33
N LEU A 27 3.42 -3.15 -17.34
CA LEU A 27 2.07 -2.63 -17.53
C LEU A 27 1.71 -1.61 -16.45
N LEU A 28 1.94 -1.90 -15.17
CA LEU A 28 1.72 -0.97 -14.07
C LEU A 28 2.51 0.34 -14.22
N ARG A 29 3.77 0.25 -14.63
CA ARG A 29 4.60 1.45 -14.92
C ARG A 29 4.04 2.26 -16.09
N PHE A 30 3.46 1.60 -17.08
CA PHE A 30 2.78 2.27 -18.18
C PHE A 30 1.48 2.95 -17.73
N LEU A 31 0.67 2.27 -16.92
CA LEU A 31 -0.53 2.83 -16.28
C LEU A 31 -0.20 4.05 -15.41
N LYS A 32 0.93 4.02 -14.70
CA LYS A 32 1.43 5.18 -13.96
C LYS A 32 1.66 6.38 -14.89
N LYS A 33 2.28 6.17 -16.06
CA LYS A 33 2.51 7.25 -17.05
C LYS A 33 1.20 7.84 -17.60
N ILE A 34 0.14 7.05 -17.68
CA ILE A 34 -1.19 7.49 -18.12
C ILE A 34 -1.88 8.37 -17.06
N GLY A 35 -1.37 8.42 -15.83
CA GLY A 35 -1.90 9.29 -14.77
C GLY A 35 -2.89 8.60 -13.83
N VAL A 36 -2.86 7.27 -13.75
CA VAL A 36 -3.63 6.50 -12.75
C VAL A 36 -3.37 7.01 -11.32
N GLU A 37 -2.15 7.47 -11.05
CA GLU A 37 -1.77 8.08 -9.77
C GLU A 37 -2.62 9.31 -9.42
N SER A 38 -2.96 10.16 -10.40
CA SER A 38 -3.82 11.33 -10.20
C SER A 38 -5.26 10.94 -9.85
N LEU A 39 -5.76 9.85 -10.46
CA LEU A 39 -7.08 9.31 -10.14
C LEU A 39 -7.12 8.74 -8.73
N LEU A 40 -6.14 7.91 -8.36
CA LEU A 40 -6.00 7.40 -6.99
C LEU A 40 -5.86 8.54 -5.99
N GLN A 41 -5.10 9.58 -6.31
CA GLN A 41 -4.91 10.73 -5.44
C GLN A 41 -6.24 11.46 -5.21
N LYS A 42 -7.05 11.69 -6.24
CA LYS A 42 -8.38 12.30 -6.06
C LYS A 42 -9.32 11.43 -5.22
N LEU A 43 -9.27 10.11 -5.40
CA LEU A 43 -10.15 9.18 -4.70
C LEU A 43 -9.74 8.95 -3.23
N LEU A 44 -8.44 8.80 -2.97
CA LEU A 44 -7.87 8.50 -1.65
C LEU A 44 -7.55 9.76 -0.83
N SER A 45 -7.34 10.92 -1.45
CA SER A 45 -7.11 12.19 -0.73
C SER A 45 -8.18 12.51 0.33
N PRO A 46 -9.49 12.40 0.08
CA PRO A 46 -10.49 12.66 1.12
C PRO A 46 -10.37 11.68 2.30
N ILE A 47 -10.01 10.43 2.03
CA ILE A 47 -9.80 9.40 3.06
C ILE A 47 -8.57 9.72 3.90
N PHE A 48 -7.43 10.05 3.28
CA PHE A 48 -6.23 10.43 4.01
C PHE A 48 -6.39 11.72 4.81
N LYS A 49 -7.19 12.67 4.31
CA LYS A 49 -7.57 13.88 5.05
C LYS A 49 -8.41 13.55 6.28
N LEU A 50 -9.35 12.60 6.17
CA LEU A 50 -10.12 12.09 7.31
C LEU A 50 -9.23 11.39 8.34
N LEU A 51 -8.20 10.69 7.88
CA LEU A 51 -7.19 10.02 8.72
C LEU A 51 -6.15 10.99 9.31
N SER A 52 -6.25 12.30 9.02
CA SER A 52 -5.31 13.33 9.47
C SER A 52 -3.85 13.05 9.09
N ILE A 53 -3.63 12.43 7.92
CA ILE A 53 -2.29 12.17 7.37
C ILE A 53 -1.85 13.38 6.54
N THR A 54 -0.58 13.79 6.69
CA THR A 54 0.00 14.89 5.91
C THR A 54 0.00 14.59 4.40
N LYS A 55 -0.12 15.64 3.58
CA LYS A 55 -0.17 15.54 2.11
C LYS A 55 1.05 14.82 1.52
N ASP A 56 2.23 15.04 2.09
CA ASP A 56 3.47 14.38 1.63
C ASP A 56 3.45 12.87 1.88
N ALA A 57 3.05 12.45 3.09
CA ALA A 57 2.90 11.03 3.44
C ALA A 57 1.80 10.36 2.60
N SER A 58 0.69 11.04 2.35
CA SER A 58 -0.39 10.58 1.46
C SER A 58 0.14 10.33 0.04
N ASN A 59 0.89 11.27 -0.54
CA ASN A 59 1.45 11.12 -1.89
C ASN A 59 2.37 9.90 -1.99
N ILE A 60 3.31 9.76 -1.04
CA ILE A 60 4.22 8.61 -0.99
C ILE A 60 3.46 7.29 -0.88
N THR A 61 2.39 7.27 -0.08
CA THR A 61 1.55 6.08 0.11
C THR A 61 0.82 5.69 -1.18
N ILE A 62 0.29 6.67 -1.92
CA ILE A 62 -0.37 6.44 -3.21
C ILE A 62 0.63 5.93 -4.25
N THR A 63 1.80 6.56 -4.33
CA THR A 63 2.89 6.10 -5.19
C THR A 63 3.31 4.68 -4.82
N GLY A 64 3.34 4.35 -3.52
CA GLY A 64 3.64 3.02 -2.99
C GLY A 64 2.59 1.97 -3.37
N ILE A 65 1.30 2.28 -3.32
CA ILE A 65 0.25 1.34 -3.77
C ILE A 65 0.34 1.10 -5.28
N THR A 66 0.78 2.12 -6.02
CA THR A 66 0.89 2.05 -7.48
C THR A 66 2.12 1.29 -7.97
N LEU A 67 3.27 1.53 -7.33
CA LEU A 67 4.57 0.98 -7.75
C LEU A 67 5.05 -0.19 -6.88
N GLY A 68 4.43 -0.43 -5.74
CA GLY A 68 4.76 -1.50 -4.79
C GLY A 68 5.23 -0.99 -3.42
N LEU A 69 4.98 -1.81 -2.39
CA LEU A 69 5.32 -1.56 -0.99
C LEU A 69 6.81 -1.24 -0.82
N SER A 70 7.70 -2.00 -1.45
CA SER A 70 9.15 -1.77 -1.32
C SER A 70 9.57 -0.37 -1.79
N TYR A 71 8.94 0.13 -2.86
CA TYR A 71 9.21 1.47 -3.37
C TYR A 71 8.62 2.54 -2.44
N GLY A 72 7.35 2.39 -2.05
CA GLY A 72 6.68 3.32 -1.13
C GLY A 72 7.35 3.39 0.24
N ALA A 73 7.74 2.25 0.81
CA ALA A 73 8.41 2.16 2.10
C ALA A 73 9.82 2.80 2.05
N GLY A 74 10.60 2.54 1.00
CA GLY A 74 11.90 3.19 0.82
C GLY A 74 11.80 4.71 0.71
N LEU A 75 10.82 5.19 -0.06
CA LEU A 75 10.54 6.63 -0.19
C LEU A 75 10.09 7.23 1.14
N LEU A 76 9.21 6.54 1.89
CA LEU A 76 8.72 6.98 3.19
C LEU A 76 9.88 7.08 4.19
N ILE A 77 10.75 6.08 4.28
CA ILE A 77 11.95 6.11 5.13
C ILE A 77 12.86 7.28 4.76
N SER A 78 13.02 7.57 3.47
CA SER A 78 13.84 8.70 3.02
C SER A 78 13.27 10.05 3.45
N GLU A 79 11.94 10.23 3.47
CA GLU A 79 11.30 11.47 3.88
C GLU A 79 11.26 11.66 5.41
N ILE A 80 11.22 10.56 6.17
CA ILE A 80 11.42 10.61 7.63
C ILE A 80 12.80 11.17 7.97
N LYS A 81 13.83 10.72 7.26
CA LYS A 81 15.20 11.20 7.46
C LYS A 81 15.37 12.68 7.12
N LYS A 82 14.55 13.21 6.21
CA LYS A 82 14.52 14.64 5.86
C LYS A 82 13.72 15.49 6.87
N GLY A 83 13.01 14.86 7.80
CA GLY A 83 12.25 15.55 8.84
C GLY A 83 10.92 16.15 8.39
N HIS A 84 10.46 15.86 7.17
CA HIS A 84 9.21 16.41 6.63
C HIS A 84 7.96 15.69 7.15
N ILE A 85 8.09 14.48 7.71
CA ILE A 85 6.94 13.63 8.07
C ILE A 85 7.04 13.16 9.53
N GLY A 86 5.97 13.36 10.29
CA GLY A 86 5.86 12.92 11.69
C GLY A 86 5.70 11.40 11.84
N LYS A 87 6.10 10.87 13.01
CA LYS A 87 6.07 9.42 13.31
C LYS A 87 4.66 8.80 13.19
N LYS A 88 3.62 9.55 13.59
CA LYS A 88 2.22 9.12 13.46
C LYS A 88 1.85 8.84 12.00
N ASP A 89 2.16 9.79 11.13
CA ASP A 89 1.81 9.73 9.71
C ASP A 89 2.53 8.58 9.02
N VAL A 90 3.80 8.33 9.38
CA VAL A 90 4.56 7.17 8.91
C VAL A 90 3.87 5.87 9.28
N LEU A 91 3.47 5.72 10.55
CA LEU A 91 2.82 4.50 11.03
C LEU A 91 1.48 4.27 10.32
N LEU A 92 0.70 5.33 10.12
CA LEU A 92 -0.57 5.24 9.39
C LEU A 92 -0.34 4.90 7.91
N SER A 93 0.62 5.56 7.26
CA SER A 93 0.99 5.31 5.87
C SER A 93 1.51 3.90 5.65
N ILE A 94 2.41 3.40 6.50
CA ILE A 94 2.96 2.04 6.34
C ILE A 94 1.93 0.97 6.67
N SER A 95 1.03 1.22 7.64
CA SER A 95 -0.08 0.31 7.94
C SER A 95 -1.06 0.23 6.77
N PHE A 96 -1.43 1.37 6.18
CA PHE A 96 -2.27 1.41 4.99
C PHE A 96 -1.59 0.72 3.81
N LEU A 97 -0.32 1.03 3.57
CA LEU A 97 0.45 0.43 2.49
C LEU A 97 0.60 -1.07 2.67
N SER A 98 0.78 -1.57 3.90
CA SER A 98 0.83 -3.02 4.17
C SER A 98 -0.50 -3.71 3.87
N LEU A 99 -1.64 -3.07 4.16
CA LEU A 99 -2.97 -3.64 3.92
C LEU A 99 -3.39 -3.54 2.44
N ALA A 100 -2.91 -2.50 1.75
CA ALA A 100 -3.26 -2.20 0.35
C ALA A 100 -2.11 -2.46 -0.64
N HIS A 101 -1.01 -3.10 -0.22
CA HIS A 101 0.24 -3.23 -1.00
C HIS A 101 0.02 -3.85 -2.38
N SER A 102 -0.75 -4.94 -2.44
CA SER A 102 -0.98 -5.69 -3.66
C SER A 102 -2.29 -5.33 -4.33
N LEU A 103 -2.88 -4.19 -3.97
CA LEU A 103 -4.24 -3.86 -4.39
C LEU A 103 -4.35 -3.67 -5.90
N ILE A 104 -3.30 -3.23 -6.59
CA ILE A 104 -3.31 -3.14 -8.05
C ILE A 104 -2.82 -4.43 -8.71
N GLU A 105 -1.76 -5.04 -8.16
CA GLU A 105 -1.16 -6.27 -8.68
C GLU A 105 -2.14 -7.46 -8.62
N ASP A 106 -2.72 -7.75 -7.45
CA ASP A 106 -3.71 -8.82 -7.27
C ASP A 106 -4.95 -8.57 -8.15
N THR A 107 -5.40 -7.33 -8.23
CA THR A 107 -6.59 -6.94 -9.01
C THR A 107 -6.38 -7.17 -10.51
N LEU A 108 -5.21 -6.84 -11.04
CA LEU A 108 -4.86 -7.11 -12.44
C LEU A 108 -4.72 -8.61 -12.71
N LEU A 109 -4.15 -9.37 -11.77
CA LEU A 109 -4.06 -10.83 -11.88
C LEU A 109 -5.46 -11.47 -11.88
N ILE A 110 -6.35 -11.07 -10.97
CA ILE A 110 -7.74 -11.55 -10.89
C ILE A 110 -8.53 -11.17 -12.15
N LEU A 111 -8.31 -9.96 -12.69
CA LEU A 111 -8.92 -9.50 -13.95
C LEU A 111 -8.49 -10.39 -15.12
N LEU A 112 -7.20 -10.71 -15.23
CA LEU A 112 -6.68 -11.61 -16.27
C LEU A 112 -7.25 -13.03 -16.15
N LEU A 113 -7.63 -13.45 -14.94
CA LEU A 113 -8.29 -14.73 -14.68
C LEU A 113 -9.81 -14.69 -14.92
N GLY A 114 -10.39 -13.52 -15.22
CA GLY A 114 -11.82 -13.36 -15.54
C GLY A 114 -12.76 -13.40 -14.34
N ALA A 115 -12.26 -13.23 -13.11
CA ALA A 115 -13.06 -13.24 -11.89
C ALA A 115 -13.65 -11.86 -11.54
N ASP A 116 -14.68 -11.81 -10.68
CA ASP A 116 -15.28 -10.54 -10.23
C ASP A 116 -14.31 -9.74 -9.35
N VAL A 117 -13.73 -8.72 -9.96
CA VAL A 117 -12.69 -7.87 -9.36
C VAL A 117 -13.27 -6.84 -8.39
N ILE A 118 -14.49 -6.38 -8.65
CA ILE A 118 -15.08 -5.20 -8.01
C ILE A 118 -15.40 -5.53 -6.55
N ALA A 119 -15.99 -6.70 -6.28
CA ALA A 119 -16.34 -7.12 -4.93
C ALA A 119 -15.10 -7.26 -4.03
N ILE A 120 -14.04 -7.88 -4.53
CA ILE A 120 -12.79 -8.11 -3.78
C ILE A 120 -12.08 -6.79 -3.50
N LEU A 121 -12.03 -5.91 -4.50
CA LEU A 121 -11.40 -4.60 -4.40
C LEU A 121 -12.07 -3.76 -3.31
N TRP A 122 -13.40 -3.62 -3.35
CA TRP A 122 -14.15 -2.81 -2.39
C TRP A 122 -14.06 -3.35 -0.96
N MET A 123 -14.13 -4.67 -0.78
CA MET A 123 -13.95 -5.28 0.54
C MET A 123 -12.58 -4.94 1.12
N ARG A 124 -11.50 -5.09 0.33
CA ARG A 124 -10.13 -4.79 0.77
C ARG A 124 -9.93 -3.31 1.08
N ILE A 125 -10.40 -2.41 0.22
CA ILE A 125 -10.28 -0.96 0.46
C ILE A 125 -11.00 -0.58 1.74
N THR A 126 -12.26 -0.97 1.90
CA THR A 126 -13.04 -0.65 3.10
C THR A 126 -12.39 -1.23 4.36
N PHE A 127 -11.94 -2.47 4.31
CA PHE A 127 -11.25 -3.11 5.43
C PHE A 127 -9.96 -2.35 5.81
N ALA A 128 -9.13 -2.01 4.83
CA ALA A 128 -7.89 -1.26 5.05
C ALA A 128 -8.17 0.11 5.68
N ILE A 129 -9.17 0.83 5.18
CA ILE A 129 -9.57 2.14 5.70
C ILE A 129 -10.06 2.01 7.15
N VAL A 130 -10.92 1.04 7.45
CA VAL A 130 -11.45 0.82 8.80
C VAL A 130 -10.32 0.53 9.79
N ILE A 131 -9.40 -0.37 9.45
CA ILE A 131 -8.27 -0.71 10.33
C ILE A 131 -7.38 0.50 10.57
N VAL A 132 -7.02 1.25 9.54
CA VAL A 132 -6.17 2.43 9.67
C VAL A 132 -6.88 3.56 10.43
N ALA A 133 -8.19 3.72 10.26
CA ALA A 133 -8.99 4.67 11.03
C ALA A 133 -9.03 4.33 12.52
N LEU A 134 -9.17 3.05 12.86
CA LEU A 134 -9.09 2.58 14.24
C LEU A 134 -7.69 2.83 14.82
N LEU A 135 -6.64 2.59 14.05
CA LEU A 135 -5.25 2.88 14.45
C LEU A 135 -5.04 4.38 14.70
N ALA A 136 -5.54 5.24 13.80
CA ALA A 136 -5.46 6.69 13.93
C ALA A 136 -6.18 7.17 15.20
N LYS A 137 -7.38 6.66 15.47
CA LYS A 137 -8.11 6.94 16.71
C LYS A 137 -7.36 6.48 17.95
N TYR A 138 -6.80 5.26 17.93
CA TYR A 138 -6.04 4.73 19.05
C TYR A 138 -4.81 5.58 19.38
N ILE A 139 -4.07 6.02 18.36
CA ILE A 139 -2.90 6.90 18.54
C ILE A 139 -3.34 8.25 19.10
N ALA A 140 -4.40 8.86 18.57
CA ALA A 140 -4.92 10.13 19.06
C ALA A 140 -5.37 10.07 20.53
N ILE A 141 -6.05 8.98 20.93
CA ILE A 141 -6.45 8.73 22.31
C ILE A 141 -5.21 8.61 23.22
N LYS A 142 -4.20 7.86 22.80
CA LYS A 142 -2.96 7.68 23.57
C LYS A 142 -2.22 9.00 23.79
N GLU A 143 -2.13 9.85 22.77
CA GLU A 143 -1.55 11.19 22.89
C GLU A 143 -2.33 12.07 23.89
N SER A 144 -3.67 12.02 23.86
CA SER A 144 -4.51 12.79 24.80
C SER A 144 -4.35 12.36 26.26
N ILE A 145 -4.17 11.06 26.51
CA ILE A 145 -3.97 10.51 27.86
C ILE A 145 -2.60 10.95 28.42
N GLN A 146 -1.55 11.00 27.60
CA GLN A 146 -0.22 11.43 28.03
C GLN A 146 -0.16 12.93 28.41
N LEU A 147 -0.86 13.79 27.67
CA LEU A 147 -0.95 15.22 27.99
C LEU A 147 -1.69 15.48 29.30
N THR A 148 -2.69 14.64 29.61
CA THR A 148 -3.45 14.70 30.88
C THR A 148 -2.64 14.16 32.06
N ALA A 149 -1.72 13.23 31.83
CA ALA A 149 -0.85 12.65 32.85
C ALA A 149 0.32 13.60 33.27
N HIS A 150 0.78 14.47 32.37
CA HIS A 150 1.83 15.46 32.67
C HIS A 150 1.33 16.79 33.24
N THR A 151 0.00 17.02 33.26
CA THR A 151 -0.62 18.24 33.80
C THR A 151 -1.20 18.05 35.20
N LYS A 152 -1.04 16.86 35.81
CA LYS A 152 -1.45 16.63 37.18
C LYS A 152 -0.32 17.07 38.13
N PRO A 153 -0.55 18.05 39.03
CA PRO A 153 0.45 18.55 39.97
C PRO A 153 0.86 17.49 41.00
#